data_AF-A0A2V5RDQ3-F1
#
_entry.id   AF-A0A2V5RDQ3-F1
#
_cell.length_a   1.000
_cell.length_b   1.000
_cell.length_c   1.000
_cell.angle_alpha   90.00
_cell.angle_beta   90.00
_cell.angle_gamma   90.00
#
_symmetry.space_group_name_H-M   'P 1'
#
loop_
_entity.id
_entity.type
_entity.pdbx_description
1 polymer ?
#
loop_
_entity_poly.entity_id
_entity_poly.type
_entity_poly.pdbx_seq_one_letter_code
_entity_poly.pdbx_strand_id
1 'polypeptide(L)'
;MIAWTIYITFAGALLLLFLPQVFARWIALLTTIAGLALGLAAFFCTPITDLAHFTRIVRVPWVSALGMEYHLALDGVSLTMILVTGISAVSTVLFSWDVEYRQNEFFFWLLLVVAGCYGVFLSANL
;
A
#
# COMPACT_ATOMS: atom_id res chain seq x y z
N MET A 1 -6.99 -8.14 -6.81
CA MET A 1 -7.79 -7.26 -5.93
C MET A 1 -6.86 -6.21 -5.34
N ILE A 2 -7.17 -4.91 -5.46
CA ILE A 2 -6.24 -3.83 -5.09
C ILE A 2 -5.93 -3.76 -3.58
N ALA A 3 -6.80 -4.27 -2.71
CA ALA A 3 -6.57 -4.33 -1.26
C ALA A 3 -5.29 -5.07 -0.85
N TRP A 4 -4.75 -5.94 -1.71
CA TRP A 4 -3.48 -6.62 -1.47
C TRP A 4 -2.29 -5.67 -1.39
N THR A 5 -2.36 -4.46 -1.94
CA THR A 5 -1.29 -3.46 -1.78
C THR A 5 -1.07 -3.15 -0.30
N ILE A 6 -2.14 -2.95 0.47
CA ILE A 6 -2.08 -2.69 1.91
C ILE A 6 -1.41 -3.88 2.63
N TYR A 7 -1.91 -5.09 2.40
CA TYR A 7 -1.45 -6.27 3.12
C TYR A 7 0.01 -6.62 2.80
N ILE A 8 0.41 -6.52 1.53
CA ILE A 8 1.80 -6.81 1.11
C ILE A 8 2.76 -5.78 1.69
N THR A 9 2.40 -4.49 1.70
CA THR A 9 3.28 -3.46 2.27
C THR A 9 3.40 -3.59 3.79
N PHE A 10 2.30 -3.88 4.50
CA PHE A 10 2.36 -4.17 5.94
C PHE A 10 3.15 -5.45 6.27
N ALA A 11 2.93 -6.53 5.51
CA ALA A 11 3.69 -7.76 5.67
C ALA A 11 5.18 -7.52 5.38
N GLY A 12 5.50 -6.73 4.35
CA GLY A 12 6.86 -6.28 4.05
C GLY A 12 7.52 -5.54 5.21
N ALA A 13 6.79 -4.60 5.82
CA ALA A 13 7.26 -3.90 7.01
C ALA A 13 7.54 -4.87 8.17
N LEU A 14 6.60 -5.77 8.48
CA LEU A 14 6.78 -6.76 9.55
C LEU A 14 7.96 -7.71 9.28
N LEU A 15 8.15 -8.15 8.03
CA LEU A 15 9.30 -8.98 7.65
C LEU A 15 10.64 -8.29 7.95
N LEU A 16 10.75 -6.98 7.77
CA LEU A 16 11.97 -6.22 8.10
C LEU A 16 12.33 -6.25 9.59
N LEU A 17 11.36 -6.49 10.49
CA LEU A 17 11.64 -6.61 11.93
C LEU A 17 12.35 -7.93 12.27
N PHE A 18 12.10 -8.98 11.49
CA PHE A 18 12.61 -10.33 11.78
C PHE A 18 13.82 -10.73 10.95
N LEU A 19 14.03 -10.11 9.77
CA LEU A 19 15.12 -10.45 8.87
C LEU A 19 16.39 -9.60 9.10
N PRO A 20 17.57 -10.14 8.75
CA PRO A 20 18.82 -9.42 8.91
C PRO A 20 18.94 -8.25 7.91
N GLN A 21 19.67 -7.20 8.32
CA GLN A 21 19.88 -5.95 7.59
C GLN A 21 20.32 -6.09 6.12
N VAL A 22 21.03 -7.17 5.79
CA VAL A 22 21.49 -7.45 4.42
C VAL A 22 20.33 -7.54 3.42
N PHE A 23 19.16 -8.01 3.86
CA PHE A 23 17.98 -8.14 3.00
C PHE A 23 17.06 -6.93 3.04
N ALA A 24 17.28 -5.95 3.91
CA ALA A 24 16.33 -4.87 4.17
C ALA A 24 15.95 -4.10 2.90
N ARG A 25 16.97 -3.70 2.13
CA ARG A 25 16.82 -2.95 0.87
C ARG A 25 16.04 -3.75 -0.17
N TRP A 26 16.36 -5.02 -0.32
CA TRP A 26 15.71 -5.91 -1.28
C TRP A 26 14.26 -6.19 -0.90
N ILE A 27 13.96 -6.39 0.38
CA ILE A 27 12.58 -6.58 0.87
C ILE A 27 11.76 -5.30 0.62
N ALA A 28 12.30 -4.13 0.95
CA ALA A 28 11.65 -2.85 0.69
C ALA A 28 11.40 -2.60 -0.80
N LEU A 29 12.39 -2.93 -1.65
CA LEU A 29 12.26 -2.78 -3.10
C LEU A 29 11.19 -3.73 -3.66
N LEU A 30 11.27 -5.02 -3.32
CA LEU A 30 10.32 -6.03 -3.82
C LEU A 30 8.89 -5.72 -3.39
N THR A 31 8.69 -5.26 -2.14
CA THR A 31 7.36 -4.93 -1.60
C THR A 31 6.77 -3.68 -2.26
N THR A 32 7.57 -2.64 -2.50
CA THR A 32 7.13 -1.42 -3.20
C THR A 32 6.87 -1.68 -4.69
N ILE A 33 7.70 -2.48 -5.36
CA ILE A 33 7.48 -2.92 -6.75
C ILE A 33 6.21 -3.77 -6.85
N ALA A 34 5.98 -4.71 -5.94
CA ALA A 34 4.76 -5.50 -5.91
C ALA A 34 3.51 -4.62 -5.73
N GLY A 35 3.58 -3.62 -4.83
CA GLY A 35 2.52 -2.63 -4.64
C GLY A 35 2.24 -1.82 -5.90
N LEU A 36 3.27 -1.32 -6.57
CA LEU A 36 3.15 -0.57 -7.82
C LEU A 36 2.60 -1.43 -8.96
N ALA A 37 3.05 -2.69 -9.08
CA ALA A 37 2.55 -3.63 -10.08
C ALA A 37 1.06 -3.91 -9.90
N LEU A 38 0.59 -4.07 -8.66
CA LEU A 38 -0.83 -4.20 -8.35
C LEU A 38 -1.62 -2.91 -8.67
N GLY A 39 -1.05 -1.75 -8.40
CA GLY A 39 -1.64 -0.45 -8.77
C GLY A 39 -1.79 -0.29 -10.29
N LEU A 40 -0.75 -0.65 -11.05
CA LEU A 40 -0.77 -0.65 -12.52
C LEU A 40 -1.76 -1.67 -13.08
N ALA A 41 -1.76 -2.89 -12.54
CA ALA A 41 -2.71 -3.91 -12.94
C ALA A 41 -4.16 -3.45 -12.70
N ALA A 42 -4.44 -2.80 -11.56
CA ALA A 42 -5.74 -2.20 -11.33
C ALA A 42 -6.05 -1.12 -12.36
N PHE A 43 -5.13 -0.18 -12.61
CA PHE A 43 -5.34 0.90 -13.60
C PHE A 43 -5.70 0.39 -15.00
N PHE A 44 -5.05 -0.68 -15.48
CA PHE A 44 -5.32 -1.23 -16.81
C PHE A 44 -6.52 -2.18 -16.85
N CYS A 45 -6.83 -2.88 -15.76
CA CYS A 45 -7.92 -3.85 -15.73
C CYS A 45 -9.26 -3.28 -15.27
N THR A 46 -9.30 -2.09 -14.66
CA THR A 46 -10.56 -1.46 -14.23
C THR A 46 -11.19 -0.66 -15.36
N PRO A 47 -12.41 -1.01 -15.81
CA PRO A 47 -13.13 -0.22 -16.81
C PRO A 47 -13.47 1.19 -16.29
N ILE A 48 -13.39 2.19 -17.16
CA ILE A 48 -13.70 3.59 -16.81
C ILE A 48 -15.15 3.74 -16.29
N THR A 49 -16.07 2.88 -16.74
CA THR A 49 -17.46 2.85 -16.27
C THR A 49 -17.58 2.53 -14.78
N ASP A 50 -16.70 1.68 -14.24
CA ASP A 50 -16.65 1.32 -12.82
C ASP A 50 -15.93 2.40 -11.97
N LEU A 51 -15.22 3.33 -12.61
CA LEU A 51 -14.52 4.43 -11.93
C LEU A 51 -15.41 5.64 -11.67
N ALA A 52 -16.57 5.73 -12.33
CA ALA A 52 -17.52 6.82 -12.15
C ALA A 52 -18.25 6.76 -10.80
N HIS A 53 -18.25 5.59 -10.15
CA HIS A 53 -18.92 5.34 -8.87
C HIS A 53 -17.93 4.69 -7.90
N PHE A 54 -18.16 4.82 -6.59
CA PHE A 54 -17.37 4.11 -5.59
C PHE A 54 -17.63 2.61 -5.70
N THR A 55 -16.71 1.90 -6.35
CA THR A 55 -16.76 0.44 -6.49
C THR A 55 -16.29 -0.19 -5.20
N ARG A 56 -17.22 -0.79 -4.46
CA ARG A 56 -16.93 -1.47 -3.19
C ARG A 56 -16.04 -2.70 -3.44
N ILE A 57 -14.95 -2.79 -2.68
CA ILE A 57 -14.03 -3.94 -2.71
C ILE A 57 -14.31 -4.85 -1.52
N VAL A 58 -14.32 -4.29 -0.31
CA VAL A 58 -14.51 -5.02 0.95
C VAL A 58 -15.44 -4.21 1.84
N ARG A 59 -16.39 -4.89 2.48
CA ARG A 59 -17.20 -4.33 3.57
C ARG A 59 -17.38 -5.39 4.63
N VAL A 60 -16.76 -5.17 5.78
CA VAL A 60 -16.87 -6.07 6.95
C VAL A 60 -17.13 -5.22 8.19
N PRO A 61 -18.09 -5.58 9.06
CA PRO A 61 -18.29 -4.86 10.31
C PRO A 61 -17.03 -4.96 11.18
N TRP A 62 -16.50 -3.82 11.65
CA TRP A 62 -15.34 -3.78 12.54
C TRP A 62 -15.80 -3.64 13.99
N VAL A 63 -16.47 -2.53 14.33
CA VAL A 63 -17.01 -2.30 15.67
C VAL A 63 -18.48 -1.94 15.54
N SER A 64 -19.33 -2.97 15.65
CA SER A 64 -20.79 -2.84 15.52
C SER A 64 -21.40 -1.86 16.52
N ALA A 65 -20.85 -1.78 17.74
CA ALA A 65 -21.30 -0.83 18.75
C ALA A 65 -21.13 0.65 18.35
N LEU A 66 -20.19 0.94 17.47
CA LEU A 66 -19.88 2.30 16.99
C LEU A 66 -20.35 2.52 15.54
N GLY A 67 -21.00 1.53 14.91
CA GLY A 67 -21.36 1.59 13.49
C GLY A 67 -20.16 1.59 12.53
N MET A 68 -18.95 1.26 13.01
CA MET A 68 -17.74 1.31 12.19
C MET A 68 -17.60 0.05 11.33
N GLU A 69 -17.35 0.25 10.04
CA GLU A 69 -17.12 -0.82 9.07
C GLU A 69 -15.72 -0.68 8.46
N TYR A 70 -15.06 -1.83 8.25
CA TYR A 70 -13.93 -1.91 7.34
C TYR A 70 -14.45 -1.84 5.90
N HIS A 71 -14.70 -0.62 5.44
CA HIS A 71 -15.23 -0.34 4.12
C HIS A 71 -14.12 0.17 3.21
N LEU A 72 -13.69 -0.69 2.29
CA LEU A 72 -12.75 -0.34 1.22
C LEU A 72 -13.50 -0.19 -0.08
N ALA A 73 -13.32 0.95 -0.75
CA ALA A 73 -13.86 1.19 -2.08
C ALA A 73 -12.82 1.87 -2.96
N LEU A 74 -13.04 1.75 -4.26
CA LEU A 74 -12.17 2.26 -5.31
C LEU A 74 -12.96 3.23 -6.17
N ASP A 75 -12.40 4.40 -6.40
CA ASP A 75 -12.85 5.35 -7.41
C ASP A 75 -11.65 5.75 -8.31
N GLY A 76 -11.89 6.62 -9.29
CA GLY A 76 -10.81 7.10 -10.16
C GLY A 76 -9.72 7.91 -9.45
N VAL A 77 -10.06 8.61 -8.36
CA VAL A 77 -9.13 9.46 -7.62
C VAL A 77 -8.21 8.60 -6.74
N SER A 78 -8.78 7.72 -5.93
CA SER A 78 -8.09 6.71 -5.13
C SER A 78 -7.16 5.87 -5.98
N LEU A 79 -7.61 5.43 -7.15
CA LEU A 79 -6.76 4.64 -8.06
C LEU A 79 -5.55 5.44 -8.54
N THR A 80 -5.73 6.72 -8.89
CA THR A 80 -4.62 7.62 -9.26
C THR A 80 -3.67 7.85 -8.09
N MET A 81 -4.19 8.07 -6.89
CA MET A 81 -3.37 8.26 -5.69
C MET A 81 -2.57 7.02 -5.30
N ILE A 82 -3.12 5.82 -5.50
CA ILE A 82 -2.42 4.55 -5.30
C ILE A 82 -1.23 4.43 -6.26
N LEU A 83 -1.41 4.81 -7.53
CA LEU A 83 -0.30 4.83 -8.50
C LEU A 83 0.81 5.80 -8.09
N VAL A 84 0.44 7.03 -7.73
CA VAL A 84 1.42 8.04 -7.28
C VAL A 84 2.15 7.55 -6.03
N THR A 85 1.43 6.96 -5.07
CA THR A 85 2.02 6.36 -3.86
C THR A 85 3.00 5.25 -4.21
N GLY A 86 2.67 4.37 -5.14
CA GLY A 86 3.56 3.28 -5.59
C GLY A 86 4.83 3.78 -6.28
N ILE A 87 4.70 4.75 -7.20
CA ILE A 87 5.84 5.35 -7.91
C ILE A 87 6.75 6.08 -6.91
N SER A 88 6.15 6.86 -6.01
CA SER A 88 6.88 7.55 -4.95
C SER A 88 7.60 6.56 -4.05
N ALA A 89 6.94 5.49 -3.59
CA ALA A 89 7.52 4.49 -2.71
C ALA A 89 8.74 3.79 -3.33
N VAL A 90 8.64 3.34 -4.58
CA VAL A 90 9.78 2.74 -5.31
C VAL A 90 10.92 3.74 -5.43
N SER A 91 10.61 4.99 -5.79
CA SER A 91 11.62 6.05 -5.90
C SER A 91 12.32 6.31 -4.57
N THR A 92 11.56 6.43 -3.47
CA THR A 92 12.11 6.64 -2.13
C THR A 92 13.02 5.50 -1.70
N VAL A 93 12.67 4.24 -2.00
CA VAL A 93 13.54 3.09 -1.69
C VAL A 93 14.85 3.16 -2.48
N LEU A 94 14.79 3.47 -3.77
CA LEU A 94 15.97 3.61 -4.63
C LEU A 94 16.88 4.77 -4.19
N PHE A 95 16.32 5.92 -3.82
CA PHE A 95 17.09 7.05 -3.31
C PHE A 95 17.66 6.80 -1.91
N SER A 96 17.02 5.96 -1.10
CA SER A 96 17.46 5.65 0.26
C SER A 96 18.43 4.46 0.32
N TRP A 97 19.02 4.06 -0.81
CA TRP A 97 19.92 2.92 -0.86
C TRP A 97 21.21 3.15 -0.07
N ASP A 98 21.66 4.40 0.04
CA ASP A 98 22.86 4.81 0.78
C ASP A 98 22.67 4.88 2.30
N VAL A 99 21.48 4.55 2.82
CA VAL A 99 21.28 4.44 4.27
C VAL A 99 22.06 3.24 4.81
N GLU A 100 23.03 3.49 5.68
CA GLU A 100 23.86 2.45 6.32
C GLU A 100 23.50 2.20 7.79
N TYR A 101 23.03 3.23 8.49
CA TYR A 101 22.68 3.13 9.91
C TYR A 101 21.23 2.64 10.09
N ARG A 102 21.03 1.56 10.86
CA ARG A 102 19.71 1.00 11.24
C ARG A 102 18.75 0.80 10.05
N GLN A 103 19.26 0.17 8.99
CA GLN A 103 18.53 -0.06 7.73
C GLN A 103 17.14 -0.68 7.93
N ASN A 104 17.03 -1.73 8.75
CA ASN A 104 15.77 -2.41 9.04
C ASN A 104 14.70 -1.45 9.53
N GLU A 105 15.05 -0.58 10.47
CA GLU A 105 14.10 0.35 11.09
C GLU A 105 13.70 1.46 10.13
N PHE A 106 14.65 2.00 9.38
CA PHE A 106 14.37 3.00 8.36
C PHE A 106 13.36 2.47 7.33
N PHE A 107 13.63 1.29 6.75
CA PHE A 107 12.73 0.69 5.77
C PHE A 107 11.43 0.19 6.38
N PHE A 108 11.43 -0.23 7.65
CA PHE A 108 10.20 -0.55 8.38
C PHE A 108 9.27 0.67 8.43
N TRP A 109 9.78 1.82 8.88
CA TRP A 109 8.98 3.05 8.95
C TRP A 109 8.55 3.54 7.58
N LEU A 110 9.43 3.44 6.57
CA LEU A 110 9.10 3.77 5.19
C LEU A 110 7.92 2.93 4.69
N LEU A 111 8.00 1.59 4.81
CA LEU A 111 6.92 0.71 4.36
C LEU A 111 5.64 0.91 5.18
N LEU A 112 5.74 1.18 6.48
CA LEU A 112 4.59 1.45 7.33
C LEU A 112 3.83 2.71 6.90
N VAL A 113 4.56 3.79 6.55
CA VAL A 113 3.95 5.00 6.00
C VAL A 113 3.29 4.72 4.66
N VAL A 114 3.97 4.01 3.75
CA VAL A 114 3.40 3.64 2.44
C VAL A 114 2.12 2.81 2.59
N ALA A 115 2.11 1.85 3.51
CA ALA A 115 0.93 1.04 3.80
C ALA A 115 -0.23 1.87 4.37
N GLY A 116 0.09 2.85 5.23
CA GLY A 116 -0.86 3.85 5.72
C GLY A 116 -1.46 4.69 4.60
N CYS A 117 -0.64 5.19 3.67
CA CYS A 117 -1.11 5.92 2.50
C CYS A 117 -2.08 5.09 1.64
N TYR A 118 -1.75 3.84 1.33
CA TYR A 118 -2.67 2.95 0.62
C TYR A 118 -3.98 2.74 1.37
N GLY A 119 -3.92 2.59 2.71
CA GLY A 119 -5.10 2.47 3.56
C GLY A 119 -6.01 3.69 3.50
N VAL A 120 -5.44 4.90 3.60
CA VAL A 120 -6.20 6.16 3.55
C VAL A 120 -6.91 6.31 2.21
N PHE A 121 -6.22 6.05 1.09
CA PHE A 121 -6.82 6.23 -0.23
C PHE A 121 -7.87 5.18 -0.58
N LEU A 122 -7.80 3.97 -0.01
CA LEU A 122 -8.81 2.93 -0.22
C LEU A 122 -9.98 2.97 0.77
N SER A 123 -9.84 3.72 1.88
CA SER A 123 -10.89 3.82 2.89
C SER A 123 -12.07 4.63 2.37
N ALA A 124 -13.27 4.06 2.48
CA ALA A 124 -14.53 4.71 2.13
C ALA A 124 -15.54 4.69 3.29
N ASN A 125 -15.02 4.70 4.52
CA ASN A 125 -15.81 4.92 5.73
C ASN A 125 -15.70 6.41 6.10
N LEU A 126 -16.85 7.08 6.28
CA LEU A 126 -16.94 8.47 6.70
C LEU A 126 -17.38 8.53 8.16
#